data_AF-A0A6J6VFM2-F1
#
_entry.id   AF-A0A6J6VFM2-F1
#
_cell.length_a   1.000
_cell.length_b   1.000
_cell.length_c   1.000
_cell.angle_alpha   90.00
_cell.angle_beta   90.00
_cell.angle_gamma   90.00
#
_symmetry.space_group_name_H-M   'P 1'
#
loop_
_entity.id
_entity.type
_entity.pdbx_description
1 polymer ?
#
loop_
_entity_poly.entity_id
_entity_poly.type
_entity_poly.pdbx_seq_one_letter_code
_entity_poly.pdbx_strand_id
1 'polypeptide(L)' 'MSSDETTGQGTDHQDHEHDERRDHERAASRADSVPEESAARADDPERQAEAVLADSDERVEDPAGTQATSTQTPGP' A
#
# COMPACT_ATOMS: atom_id res chain seq x y z
N MET A 1 7.64 -46.00 23.77
CA MET A 1 7.74 -45.02 22.68
C MET A 1 6.40 -44.94 21.99
N SER A 2 6.02 -43.73 21.60
CA SER A 2 4.84 -43.35 20.83
C SER A 2 3.51 -43.35 21.57
N SER A 3 2.66 -42.33 21.48
CA SER A 3 2.81 -40.89 21.25
C SER A 3 1.45 -40.36 21.71
N ASP A 4 1.46 -39.33 22.54
CA ASP A 4 0.29 -38.55 22.89
C ASP A 4 -0.17 -37.81 21.63
N GLU A 5 -1.14 -38.38 20.91
CA GLU A 5 -1.81 -37.69 19.81
C GLU A 5 -2.87 -36.78 20.43
N THR A 6 -2.41 -35.66 20.98
CA THR A 6 -3.25 -34.53 21.35
C THR A 6 -3.94 -34.02 20.08
N THR A 7 -5.15 -34.50 19.84
CA THR A 7 -6.07 -33.87 18.89
C THR A 7 -6.51 -32.56 19.51
N GLY A 8 -5.64 -31.55 19.42
CA GLY A 8 -5.99 -30.16 19.55
C GLY A 8 -6.84 -29.77 18.35
N GLN A 9 -8.11 -30.17 18.37
CA GLN A 9 -9.15 -29.64 17.49
C GLN A 9 -9.44 -28.22 18.00
N GLY A 10 -8.49 -27.31 17.72
CA GLY A 10 -8.60 -25.90 17.98
C GLY A 10 -9.78 -25.34 17.20
N THR A 11 -10.56 -24.52 17.88
CA THR A 11 -11.67 -23.72 17.37
C THR A 11 -11.18 -22.65 16.38
N ASP A 12 -10.49 -23.04 15.31
CA ASP A 12 -9.91 -22.13 14.30
C ASP A 12 -10.94 -21.57 13.29
N HIS A 13 -12.16 -22.10 13.32
CA HIS A 13 -13.26 -21.65 12.46
C HIS A 13 -14.03 -20.44 13.01
N GLN A 14 -13.84 -20.08 14.29
CA GLN A 14 -14.59 -18.98 14.91
C GLN A 14 -13.81 -17.66 14.93
N ASP A 15 -12.48 -17.70 14.93
CA ASP A 15 -11.62 -16.51 14.88
C ASP A 15 -11.64 -15.84 13.50
N HIS A 16 -11.61 -16.62 12.40
CA HIS A 16 -11.62 -16.07 11.04
C HIS A 16 -12.90 -15.26 10.72
N GLU A 17 -14.08 -15.77 11.09
CA GLU A 17 -15.35 -15.07 10.87
C GLU A 17 -15.47 -13.77 11.70
N HIS A 18 -14.75 -13.73 12.83
CA HIS A 18 -14.70 -12.56 13.69
C HIS A 18 -13.75 -11.48 13.14
N ASP A 19 -12.67 -11.90 12.49
CA ASP A 19 -11.72 -11.04 11.78
C ASP A 19 -12.35 -10.41 10.53
N GLU A 20 -13.05 -11.21 9.71
CA GLU A 20 -13.72 -10.73 8.49
C GLU A 20 -14.77 -9.65 8.79
N ARG A 21 -15.54 -9.79 9.88
CA ARG A 21 -16.52 -8.78 10.29
C ARG A 21 -15.87 -7.49 10.77
N ARG A 22 -14.76 -7.57 11.52
CA ARG A 22 -14.02 -6.39 11.97
C ARG A 22 -13.37 -5.65 10.81
N ASP A 23 -12.82 -6.39 9.85
CA ASP A 23 -12.25 -5.83 8.63
C ASP A 23 -13.31 -5.13 7.77
N HIS A 24 -14.50 -5.72 7.67
CA HIS A 24 -15.61 -5.10 6.96
C HIS A 24 -16.08 -3.79 7.64
N GLU A 25 -16.19 -3.77 8.97
CA GLU A 25 -16.52 -2.55 9.73
C GLU A 25 -15.43 -1.47 9.58
N ARG A 26 -14.16 -1.87 9.61
CA ARG A 26 -13.02 -0.98 9.43
C ARG A 26 -12.94 -0.41 8.02
N ALA A 27 -13.21 -1.23 7.00
CA ALA A 27 -13.27 -0.82 5.61
C ALA A 27 -14.41 0.17 5.37
N ALA A 28 -15.61 -0.10 5.91
CA ALA A 28 -16.76 0.79 5.82
C ALA A 28 -16.50 2.14 6.49
N SER A 29 -15.94 2.13 7.71
CA SER A 29 -15.55 3.37 8.41
C SER A 29 -14.49 4.17 7.64
N ARG A 30 -13.55 3.48 7.00
CA ARG A 30 -12.52 4.13 6.20
C ARG A 30 -13.09 4.73 4.93
N ALA A 31 -13.98 4.03 4.23
CA ALA A 31 -14.64 4.49 3.00
C ALA A 31 -15.36 5.83 3.21
N ASP A 32 -16.07 6.00 4.34
CA ASP A 32 -16.78 7.24 4.69
C ASP A 32 -15.83 8.44 4.93
N SER A 33 -14.56 8.14 5.26
CA SER A 33 -13.52 9.14 5.52
C SER A 33 -12.61 9.40 4.32
N VAL A 34 -12.79 8.71 3.19
CA VAL A 34 -11.98 8.98 1.98
C VAL A 34 -12.59 10.19 1.27
N PRO A 35 -11.87 11.31 1.17
CA PRO A 35 -12.31 12.42 0.34
C PRO A 35 -12.57 11.92 -1.08
N GLU A 36 -13.61 12.41 -1.75
CA GLU A 36 -13.84 12.13 -3.17
C GLU A 36 -12.60 12.58 -3.96
N GLU A 37 -11.67 11.68 -4.27
CA GLU A 37 -10.43 11.91 -5.03
C GLU A 37 -10.71 12.23 -6.51
N SER A 38 -11.64 13.15 -6.77
CA SER A 38 -12.06 13.55 -8.12
C SER A 38 -11.11 14.58 -8.74
N ALA A 39 -10.19 15.16 -7.97
CA ALA A 39 -9.34 16.27 -8.40
C ALA A 39 -7.96 15.85 -8.98
N ALA A 40 -7.56 14.58 -8.84
CA ALA A 40 -6.21 14.14 -9.23
C ALA A 40 -6.08 13.75 -10.72
N ARG A 41 -7.14 13.93 -11.52
CA ARG A 41 -7.07 13.66 -12.96
C ARG A 41 -6.40 14.86 -13.64
N ALA A 42 -5.17 14.68 -14.13
CA ALA A 42 -4.51 15.74 -14.87
C ALA A 42 -5.31 16.14 -16.11
N ASP A 43 -5.36 17.44 -16.36
CA ASP A 43 -6.01 18.03 -17.53
C ASP A 43 -5.41 17.55 -18.85
N ASP A 44 -4.14 17.14 -18.83
CA ASP A 44 -3.41 16.57 -19.97
C ASP A 44 -2.58 15.35 -19.53
N PRO A 45 -3.13 14.14 -19.65
CA PRO A 45 -2.46 12.93 -19.20
C PRO A 45 -1.20 12.59 -20.02
N GLU A 46 -1.15 13.01 -21.29
CA GLU A 46 0.00 12.77 -22.17
C GLU A 46 1.18 13.64 -21.73
N ARG A 47 0.93 14.93 -21.47
CA ARG A 47 1.95 15.83 -20.94
C ARG A 47 2.43 15.44 -19.55
N GLN A 48 1.55 14.93 -18.69
CA GLN A 48 1.97 14.38 -17.40
C GLN A 48 2.86 13.16 -17.59
N ALA A 49 2.51 12.24 -18.49
CA ALA A 49 3.30 11.04 -18.78
C ALA A 49 4.69 11.40 -19.31
N GLU A 50 4.79 12.35 -20.25
CA GLU A 50 6.06 12.86 -20.76
C GLU A 50 6.94 13.43 -19.64
N ALA A 51 6.37 14.22 -18.73
CA ALA A 51 7.10 14.78 -17.60
C ALA A 51 7.63 13.71 -16.65
N VAL A 52 6.83 12.68 -16.36
CA VAL A 52 7.23 11.55 -15.49
C VAL A 52 8.32 10.69 -16.14
N LEU A 53 8.25 10.48 -17.46
CA LEU A 53 9.28 9.73 -18.19
C LEU A 53 10.61 10.47 -18.17
N ALA A 54 10.62 11.77 -18.47
CA ALA A 54 11.83 12.59 -18.44
C ALA A 54 12.52 12.60 -17.06
N ASP A 55 11.73 12.76 -16.00
CA ASP A 55 12.20 12.70 -14.60
C ASP A 55 12.71 11.30 -14.22
N SER A 56 12.13 10.25 -14.79
CA SER A 56 12.60 8.87 -14.57
C SER A 56 13.91 8.59 -15.29
N ASP A 57 14.06 9.06 -16.53
CA ASP A 57 15.29 8.93 -17.30
C ASP A 57 16.44 9.65 -16.58
N GLU A 58 16.20 10.86 -16.03
CA GLU A 58 17.18 11.59 -15.23
C GLU A 58 17.65 10.79 -14.01
N ARG A 59 16.73 10.14 -13.27
CA ARG A 59 17.09 9.30 -12.12
C ARG A 59 17.87 8.04 -12.51
N VAL A 60 17.66 7.51 -13.71
CA VAL A 60 18.40 6.35 -14.22
C VAL A 60 19.80 6.75 -14.66
N GLU A 61 19.94 7.91 -15.32
CA GLU A 61 21.21 8.43 -15.83
C GLU A 61 22.08 9.05 -14.72
N ASP A 62 21.49 9.80 -13.80
CA ASP A 62 22.14 10.44 -12.66
C ASP A 62 21.39 10.21 -11.33
N PRO A 63 21.43 8.98 -10.80
CA PRO A 63 20.79 8.66 -9.53
C PRO A 63 21.38 9.44 -8.34
N ALA A 64 22.65 9.85 -8.41
CA ALA A 64 23.32 10.55 -7.30
C ALA A 64 22.93 12.04 -7.27
N GLY A 65 22.89 12.70 -8.43
CA GLY A 65 22.47 14.09 -8.56
C GLY A 65 21.00 14.30 -8.22
N THR A 66 20.13 13.41 -8.68
CA THR A 66 18.69 13.45 -8.36
C THR A 66 18.39 13.16 -6.89
N GLN A 67 19.17 12.31 -6.23
CA GLN A 67 19.06 12.09 -4.78
C GLN A 67 19.54 13.31 -3.97
N ALA A 68 20.60 13.99 -4.42
CA ALA A 68 21.16 15.14 -3.72
C ALA A 68 20.21 16.35 -3.69
N THR A 69 19.31 16.47 -4.67
CA THR A 69 18.29 17.53 -4.75
C THR A 69 16.96 17.13 -4.11
N SER A 70 16.78 15.86 -3.75
CA SER A 70 15.55 15.36 -3.15
C SER A 70 15.40 15.85 -1.71
N THR A 71 14.23 16.41 -1.37
CA THR A 71 13.92 16.86 0.00
C THR A 71 13.55 15.70 0.94
N GLN A 72 13.48 14.49 0.42
CA GLN A 72 13.20 13.31 1.22
C GLN A 72 14.46 12.92 1.98
N THR A 73 14.41 13.02 3.32
CA THR A 73 15.50 12.54 4.17
C THR A 73 15.70 11.04 3.92
N PRO A 74 16.91 10.59 3.53
CA PRO A 74 17.21 9.17 3.45
C PRO A 74 16.91 8.51 4.80
N GLY A 75 16.20 7.38 4.78
CA GLY A 75 15.87 6.64 6.01
C GLY A 75 17.11 6.21 6.80
N PRO A 76 16.96 5.87 8.09
CA PRO A 76 18.07 5.46 8.96
C PRO A 76 18.75 4.17 8.50
#